data_AF-A0A829H0W9-F1
#
_entry.id   AF-A0A829H0W9-F1
#
_cell.length_a   1.000
_cell.length_b   1.000
_cell.length_c   1.000
_cell.angle_alpha   90.00
_cell.angle_beta   90.00
_cell.angle_gamma   90.00
#
_symmetry.space_group_name_H-M   'P 1'
#
loop_
_entity.id
_entity.type
_entity.pdbx_description
1 polymer ?
#
loop_
_entity_poly.entity_id
_entity_poly.type
_entity_poly.pdbx_seq_one_letter_code
_entity_poly.pdbx_strand_id
1 'polypeptide(L)'
;ASELAKLTGAITITPAEGAVNLSDTSFVYDGKTKASQAQGLTANVTVGNETVPLTLAPADFVVANDGVNVGSYQYTLTATGIAKLQQAVGSNYQLTVSELAKLTGNINITPATTTADLNDGSFMYDGQTKASQAQGLTAVVKLGDDTTSIKLDASDIVVADDGVNVGSYHYRLSTDAITKLQQVAGPNYQLKVDDLAALMGIITITPAEGTATVNDTTFVYDGRTRASEASGLNGVVYLSRGTARLTVALTTQDIVVDGDNTTTGTYHYHLSHSGIAKLKAAAGTNYALNETDLNALTGTITITPLTVVATVNNGHFQYDGVTRASQASGLLVTVQLPTGAQTVALTNADIDVANDSVNVGTYTYRLSASGIAKVMVALGPNYQINDTTMNGTITITPAVLSGQLSGMQQKIYDGQPGELNAQHFELIFTDGSHIILEDSDLAFADGIAPIVVGRYAVTLSAGGLKRIQALLPNYLLENVDTQQAVFEIVAKSGPLPDTGTGTDTGTGTNTGTSTGHETGKVPSVTGRPSQSINQQTPVKTTHQLPQTGDTSANDLSIVGLILTSIASLFGLAGVRNKKRSE
;
A
#
# COMPACT_ATOMS: atom_id res chain seq x y z
N ALA A 1 -64.65 -114.18 -88.05
CA ALA A 1 -63.23 -113.84 -87.80
C ALA A 1 -62.83 -112.47 -88.36
N SER A 2 -63.31 -112.05 -89.54
CA SER A 2 -62.88 -110.80 -90.19
C SER A 2 -63.49 -109.49 -89.65
N GLU A 3 -64.55 -109.55 -88.83
CA GLU A 3 -65.21 -108.34 -88.29
C GLU A 3 -64.72 -107.96 -86.87
N LEU A 4 -64.05 -108.86 -86.13
CA LEU A 4 -63.46 -108.54 -84.81
C LEU A 4 -62.13 -107.79 -84.92
N ALA A 5 -61.44 -107.87 -86.06
CA ALA A 5 -60.14 -107.21 -86.30
C ALA A 5 -60.26 -105.69 -86.58
N LYS A 6 -61.47 -105.12 -86.56
CA LYS A 6 -61.73 -103.69 -86.79
C LYS A 6 -62.06 -102.90 -85.53
N LEU A 7 -62.15 -103.54 -84.36
CA LEU A 7 -62.25 -102.81 -83.09
C LEU A 7 -60.86 -102.34 -82.67
N THR A 8 -60.41 -101.21 -83.23
CA THR A 8 -59.34 -100.42 -82.62
C THR A 8 -59.95 -99.54 -81.56
N GLY A 9 -59.84 -99.95 -80.29
CA GLY A 9 -60.07 -99.07 -79.16
C GLY A 9 -58.84 -98.19 -78.97
N ALA A 10 -58.99 -96.88 -79.08
CA ALA A 10 -57.94 -95.95 -78.67
C ALA A 10 -57.96 -95.84 -77.14
N ILE A 11 -56.88 -96.28 -76.48
CA ILE A 11 -56.65 -95.96 -75.07
C ILE A 11 -55.94 -94.61 -75.04
N THR A 12 -56.67 -93.57 -74.65
CA THR A 12 -56.06 -92.27 -74.37
C THR A 12 -55.59 -92.26 -72.92
N ILE A 13 -54.28 -92.23 -72.70
CA ILE A 13 -53.71 -91.95 -71.38
C ILE A 13 -53.53 -90.44 -71.30
N THR A 14 -54.31 -89.80 -70.43
CA THR A 14 -54.16 -88.38 -70.15
C THR A 14 -52.97 -88.17 -69.20
N PRO A 15 -52.00 -87.29 -69.54
CA PRO A 15 -50.92 -86.95 -68.63
C PRO A 15 -51.45 -86.46 -67.27
N ALA A 16 -50.74 -86.80 -66.19
CA ALA A 16 -51.11 -86.35 -64.86
C ALA A 16 -50.81 -84.86 -64.66
N GLU A 17 -51.57 -84.16 -63.81
CA GLU A 17 -51.32 -82.75 -63.54
C GLU A 17 -50.06 -82.56 -62.68
N GLY A 18 -49.20 -81.63 -63.08
CA GLY A 18 -48.10 -81.11 -62.27
C GLY A 18 -48.44 -79.74 -61.67
N ALA A 19 -47.72 -79.34 -60.63
CA ALA A 19 -47.85 -78.02 -60.01
C ALA A 19 -46.53 -77.26 -60.03
N VAL A 20 -46.58 -75.93 -60.10
CA VAL A 20 -45.39 -75.07 -60.06
C VAL A 20 -45.61 -73.96 -59.06
N ASN A 21 -44.58 -73.69 -58.24
CA ASN A 21 -44.49 -72.49 -57.41
C ASN A 21 -43.21 -71.73 -57.75
N LEU A 22 -43.30 -70.40 -57.81
CA LEU A 22 -42.14 -69.53 -58.00
C LEU A 22 -41.48 -69.23 -56.65
N SER A 23 -40.15 -69.12 -56.63
CA SER A 23 -39.40 -68.75 -55.42
C SER A 23 -39.38 -67.23 -55.22
N ASP A 24 -39.33 -66.78 -53.97
CA ASP A 24 -38.98 -65.40 -53.67
C ASP A 24 -37.48 -65.27 -53.39
N THR A 25 -36.92 -64.08 -53.65
CA THR A 25 -35.53 -63.76 -53.30
C THR A 25 -35.39 -62.35 -52.75
N SER A 26 -34.26 -62.05 -52.13
CA SER A 26 -33.96 -60.72 -51.62
C SER A 26 -32.46 -60.42 -51.66
N PHE A 27 -32.14 -59.14 -51.90
CA PHE A 27 -30.79 -58.61 -51.76
C PHE A 27 -30.81 -57.18 -51.19
N VAL A 28 -29.67 -56.70 -50.70
CA VAL A 28 -29.52 -55.35 -50.15
C VAL A 28 -29.22 -54.37 -51.28
N TYR A 29 -29.82 -53.18 -51.22
CA TYR A 29 -29.58 -52.09 -52.15
C TYR A 29 -28.09 -51.77 -52.29
N ASP A 30 -27.58 -51.78 -53.52
CA ASP A 30 -26.18 -51.49 -53.86
C ASP A 30 -26.03 -50.31 -54.83
N GLY A 31 -27.15 -49.65 -55.15
CA GLY A 31 -27.24 -48.54 -56.11
C GLY A 31 -27.04 -48.91 -57.58
N LYS A 32 -26.90 -50.20 -57.91
CA LYS A 32 -26.49 -50.64 -59.26
C LYS A 32 -27.34 -51.78 -59.81
N THR A 33 -27.68 -52.76 -58.99
CA THR A 33 -28.34 -54.00 -59.42
C THR A 33 -29.86 -53.79 -59.56
N LYS A 34 -30.41 -54.11 -60.74
CA LYS A 34 -31.86 -54.10 -60.96
C LYS A 34 -32.52 -55.36 -60.40
N ALA A 35 -33.80 -55.28 -60.07
CA ALA A 35 -34.58 -56.45 -59.65
C ALA A 35 -34.52 -57.59 -60.68
N SER A 36 -34.59 -57.31 -61.98
CA SER A 36 -34.44 -58.31 -63.05
C SER A 36 -33.08 -59.02 -63.13
N GLN A 37 -32.07 -58.50 -62.42
CA GLN A 37 -30.73 -59.09 -62.32
C GLN A 37 -30.56 -59.92 -61.04
N ALA A 38 -31.62 -60.08 -60.24
CA ALA A 38 -31.61 -60.91 -59.05
C ALA A 38 -31.16 -62.34 -59.37
N GLN A 39 -30.27 -62.87 -58.54
CA GLN A 39 -29.75 -64.22 -58.68
C GLN A 39 -30.52 -65.19 -57.78
N GLY A 40 -30.47 -66.48 -58.14
CA GLY A 40 -31.02 -67.56 -57.31
C GLY A 40 -32.53 -67.79 -57.44
N LEU A 41 -33.20 -67.18 -58.43
CA LEU A 41 -34.61 -67.47 -58.70
C LEU A 41 -34.80 -68.89 -59.23
N THR A 42 -35.79 -69.59 -58.69
CA THR A 42 -36.19 -70.92 -59.12
C THR A 42 -37.71 -71.02 -59.35
N ALA A 43 -38.11 -71.96 -60.19
CA ALA A 43 -39.47 -72.47 -60.27
C ALA A 43 -39.46 -73.91 -59.76
N ASN A 44 -40.19 -74.16 -58.67
CA ASN A 44 -40.26 -75.45 -58.02
C ASN A 44 -41.39 -76.25 -58.65
N VAL A 45 -41.02 -77.21 -59.49
CA VAL A 45 -41.94 -78.04 -60.26
C VAL A 45 -42.20 -79.33 -59.51
N THR A 46 -43.47 -79.62 -59.24
CA THR A 46 -43.91 -80.82 -58.51
C THR A 46 -44.67 -81.75 -59.43
N VAL A 47 -44.20 -82.99 -59.52
CA VAL A 47 -44.82 -84.07 -60.30
C VAL A 47 -44.93 -85.32 -59.41
N GLY A 48 -46.14 -85.86 -59.26
CA GLY A 48 -46.39 -86.91 -58.27
C GLY A 48 -46.04 -86.45 -56.85
N ASN A 49 -45.07 -87.12 -56.21
CA ASN A 49 -44.58 -86.80 -54.86
C ASN A 49 -43.19 -86.11 -54.86
N GLU A 50 -42.64 -85.78 -56.02
CA GLU A 50 -41.31 -85.16 -56.15
C GLU A 50 -41.41 -83.70 -56.55
N THR A 51 -40.61 -82.84 -55.89
CA THR A 51 -40.48 -81.41 -56.23
C THR A 51 -39.03 -81.14 -56.63
N VAL A 52 -38.83 -80.59 -57.83
CA VAL A 52 -37.53 -80.24 -58.38
C VAL A 52 -37.43 -78.73 -58.61
N PRO A 53 -36.45 -78.04 -57.99
CA PRO A 53 -36.23 -76.62 -58.25
C PRO A 53 -35.51 -76.44 -59.59
N LEU A 54 -36.07 -75.61 -60.47
CA LEU A 54 -35.43 -75.24 -61.73
C LEU A 54 -34.99 -73.78 -61.70
N THR A 55 -33.69 -73.52 -61.86
CA THR A 55 -33.14 -72.16 -61.92
C THR A 55 -33.71 -71.38 -63.11
N LEU A 56 -34.19 -70.17 -62.85
CA LEU A 56 -34.67 -69.23 -63.84
C LEU A 56 -33.53 -68.29 -64.26
N ALA A 57 -33.27 -68.21 -65.57
CA ALA A 57 -32.38 -67.23 -66.16
C ALA A 57 -33.16 -65.93 -66.46
N PRO A 58 -32.50 -64.77 -66.65
CA PRO A 58 -33.20 -63.50 -66.92
C PRO A 58 -34.16 -63.50 -68.11
N ALA A 59 -34.00 -64.41 -69.09
CA ALA A 59 -34.91 -64.55 -70.22
C ALA A 59 -36.19 -65.35 -69.89
N ASP A 60 -36.20 -66.12 -68.79
CA ASP A 60 -37.30 -66.99 -68.39
C ASP A 60 -38.43 -66.24 -67.66
N PHE A 61 -38.17 -65.00 -67.22
CA PHE A 61 -39.13 -64.19 -66.49
C PHE A 61 -39.08 -62.72 -66.91
N VAL A 62 -40.12 -61.99 -66.55
CA VAL A 62 -40.19 -60.52 -66.69
C VAL A 62 -40.59 -59.93 -65.34
N VAL A 63 -39.94 -58.84 -64.96
CA VAL A 63 -40.21 -58.13 -63.71
C VAL A 63 -41.06 -56.90 -63.99
N ALA A 64 -42.19 -56.77 -63.30
CA ALA A 64 -43.02 -55.58 -63.36
C ALA A 64 -42.34 -54.42 -62.60
N ASN A 65 -42.38 -53.22 -63.18
CA ASN A 65 -41.77 -52.01 -62.63
C ASN A 65 -40.27 -52.16 -62.31
N ASP A 66 -39.52 -52.90 -63.13
CA ASP A 66 -38.10 -53.20 -62.88
C ASP A 66 -37.25 -51.95 -62.59
N GLY A 67 -36.42 -52.01 -61.55
CA GLY A 67 -35.64 -50.88 -61.07
C GLY A 67 -34.58 -51.28 -60.06
N VAL A 68 -33.79 -50.30 -59.62
CA VAL A 68 -32.68 -50.48 -58.66
C VAL A 68 -33.06 -50.10 -57.23
N ASN A 69 -34.17 -49.39 -57.03
CA ASN A 69 -34.55 -48.86 -55.72
C ASN A 69 -35.05 -49.95 -54.79
N VAL A 70 -35.08 -49.65 -53.50
CA VAL A 70 -35.76 -50.48 -52.50
C VAL A 70 -37.23 -50.65 -52.86
N GLY A 71 -37.71 -51.89 -52.75
CA GLY A 71 -39.08 -52.24 -53.06
C GLY A 71 -39.30 -53.73 -53.21
N SER A 72 -40.57 -54.10 -53.37
CA SER A 72 -40.99 -55.44 -53.74
C SER A 72 -41.39 -55.45 -55.21
N TYR A 73 -40.67 -56.22 -56.01
CA TYR A 73 -40.86 -56.33 -57.45
C TYR A 73 -41.45 -57.70 -57.78
N GLN A 74 -42.61 -57.71 -58.44
CA GLN A 74 -43.25 -58.95 -58.85
C GLN A 74 -42.69 -59.40 -60.21
N TYR A 75 -42.42 -60.69 -60.35
CA TYR A 75 -42.05 -61.28 -61.63
C TYR A 75 -43.03 -62.38 -62.07
N THR A 76 -43.17 -62.52 -63.38
CA THR A 76 -44.00 -63.54 -64.04
C THR A 76 -43.16 -64.28 -65.08
N LEU A 77 -43.56 -65.49 -65.44
CA LEU A 77 -42.84 -66.28 -66.45
C LEU A 77 -43.07 -65.70 -67.86
N THR A 78 -42.00 -65.64 -68.66
CA THR A 78 -42.14 -65.40 -70.10
C THR A 78 -42.60 -66.67 -70.81
N ALA A 79 -42.95 -66.58 -72.09
CA ALA A 79 -43.18 -67.76 -72.91
C ALA A 79 -41.98 -68.72 -72.91
N THR A 80 -40.74 -68.18 -72.87
CA THR A 80 -39.51 -68.97 -72.75
C THR A 80 -39.46 -69.73 -71.43
N GLY A 81 -39.76 -69.07 -70.31
CA GLY A 81 -39.80 -69.71 -69.00
C GLY A 81 -40.89 -70.78 -68.91
N ILE A 82 -42.09 -70.50 -69.41
CA ILE A 82 -43.20 -71.49 -69.47
C ILE A 82 -42.78 -72.72 -70.28
N ALA A 83 -42.20 -72.52 -71.47
CA ALA A 83 -41.74 -73.62 -72.33
C ALA A 83 -40.64 -74.45 -71.65
N LYS A 84 -39.73 -73.79 -70.91
CA LYS A 84 -38.69 -74.46 -70.14
C LYS A 84 -39.26 -75.35 -69.05
N LEU A 85 -40.30 -74.91 -68.33
CA LEU A 85 -40.98 -75.73 -67.32
C LEU A 85 -41.74 -76.91 -67.93
N GLN A 86 -42.42 -76.69 -69.07
CA GLN A 86 -43.10 -77.76 -69.79
C GLN A 86 -42.13 -78.83 -70.30
N GLN A 87 -40.92 -78.44 -70.73
CA GLN A 87 -39.86 -79.39 -71.10
C GLN A 87 -39.35 -80.19 -69.87
N ALA A 88 -39.27 -79.55 -68.71
CA ALA A 88 -38.75 -80.18 -67.50
C ALA A 88 -39.64 -81.30 -66.93
N VAL A 89 -40.96 -81.24 -67.12
CA VAL A 89 -41.91 -82.28 -66.64
C VAL A 89 -42.02 -83.50 -67.54
N GLY A 90 -41.53 -83.42 -68.79
CA GLY A 90 -41.61 -84.50 -69.78
C GLY A 90 -43.05 -84.76 -70.27
N SER A 91 -43.25 -85.87 -70.99
CA SER A 91 -44.55 -86.20 -71.63
C SER A 91 -45.60 -86.84 -70.72
N ASN A 92 -45.21 -87.29 -69.52
CA ASN A 92 -46.08 -88.02 -68.60
C ASN A 92 -46.92 -87.10 -67.69
N TYR A 93 -46.54 -85.83 -67.62
CA TYR A 93 -47.22 -84.81 -66.84
C TYR A 93 -47.57 -83.62 -67.72
N GLN A 94 -48.60 -82.88 -67.34
CA GLN A 94 -49.02 -81.66 -68.02
C GLN A 94 -49.03 -80.49 -67.04
N LEU A 95 -48.54 -79.34 -67.52
CA LEU A 95 -48.67 -78.05 -66.85
C LEU A 95 -49.56 -77.14 -67.69
N THR A 96 -50.63 -76.62 -67.08
CA THR A 96 -51.60 -75.76 -67.77
C THR A 96 -50.99 -74.37 -67.99
N VAL A 97 -50.77 -74.00 -69.26
CA VAL A 97 -50.14 -72.71 -69.65
C VAL A 97 -50.86 -71.51 -69.04
N SER A 98 -52.19 -71.52 -69.03
CA SER A 98 -52.99 -70.43 -68.45
C SER A 98 -52.85 -70.29 -66.94
N GLU A 99 -52.49 -71.37 -66.23
CA GLU A 99 -52.21 -71.31 -64.80
C GLU A 99 -50.77 -70.89 -64.51
N LEU A 100 -49.81 -71.38 -65.31
CA LEU A 100 -48.41 -70.91 -65.21
C LEU A 100 -48.27 -69.41 -65.49
N ALA A 101 -49.06 -68.88 -66.44
CA ALA A 101 -49.07 -67.45 -66.76
C ALA A 101 -49.63 -66.56 -65.63
N LYS A 102 -50.32 -67.14 -64.64
CA LYS A 102 -50.83 -66.43 -63.46
C LYS A 102 -49.87 -66.49 -62.28
N LEU A 103 -48.85 -67.34 -62.33
CA LEU A 103 -47.89 -67.46 -61.24
C LEU A 103 -47.04 -66.20 -61.14
N THR A 104 -46.88 -65.76 -59.89
CA THR A 104 -46.07 -64.61 -59.53
C THR A 104 -45.07 -65.02 -58.46
N GLY A 105 -43.88 -64.46 -58.55
CA GLY A 105 -42.88 -64.49 -57.48
C GLY A 105 -42.42 -63.08 -57.14
N ASN A 106 -41.73 -62.92 -56.01
CA ASN A 106 -41.33 -61.62 -55.48
C ASN A 106 -39.81 -61.51 -55.35
N ILE A 107 -39.28 -60.35 -55.76
CA ILE A 107 -37.90 -59.94 -55.58
C ILE A 107 -37.91 -58.73 -54.66
N ASN A 108 -37.34 -58.87 -53.47
CA ASN A 108 -37.30 -57.80 -52.47
C ASN A 108 -35.91 -57.15 -52.43
N ILE A 109 -35.81 -55.89 -52.82
CA ILE A 109 -34.61 -55.07 -52.60
C ILE A 109 -34.77 -54.39 -51.24
N THR A 110 -33.90 -54.71 -50.29
CA THR A 110 -33.93 -54.18 -48.92
C THR A 110 -32.98 -52.99 -48.75
N PRO A 111 -33.29 -52.01 -47.88
CA PRO A 111 -32.43 -50.85 -47.67
C PRO A 111 -31.01 -51.22 -47.22
N ALA A 112 -30.03 -50.46 -47.70
CA ALA A 112 -28.67 -50.52 -47.17
C ALA A 112 -28.58 -49.78 -45.84
N THR A 113 -27.92 -50.36 -44.84
CA THR A 113 -27.65 -49.65 -43.59
C THR A 113 -26.65 -48.52 -43.82
N THR A 114 -26.91 -47.35 -43.25
CA THR A 114 -25.99 -46.21 -43.30
C THR A 114 -25.80 -45.53 -41.95
N THR A 115 -24.84 -44.63 -41.88
CA THR A 115 -24.45 -43.87 -40.68
C THR A 115 -24.60 -42.37 -40.90
N ALA A 116 -24.67 -41.65 -39.78
CA ALA A 116 -24.59 -40.20 -39.73
C ALA A 116 -23.58 -39.78 -38.67
N ASP A 117 -22.88 -38.68 -38.91
CA ASP A 117 -21.89 -38.09 -38.01
C ASP A 117 -22.22 -36.63 -37.72
N LEU A 118 -21.81 -36.13 -36.55
CA LEU A 118 -21.94 -34.72 -36.16
C LEU A 118 -20.55 -34.07 -36.11
N ASN A 119 -20.45 -32.78 -36.43
CA ASN A 119 -19.24 -32.01 -36.14
C ASN A 119 -19.26 -31.41 -34.74
N ASP A 120 -18.11 -31.01 -34.24
CA ASP A 120 -18.03 -30.21 -33.02
C ASP A 120 -18.15 -28.72 -33.35
N GLY A 121 -18.71 -27.96 -32.39
CA GLY A 121 -18.82 -26.50 -32.44
C GLY A 121 -17.98 -25.83 -31.36
N SER A 122 -17.62 -24.57 -31.58
CA SER A 122 -16.93 -23.77 -30.56
C SER A 122 -17.17 -22.28 -30.73
N PHE A 123 -17.27 -21.55 -29.61
CA PHE A 123 -17.28 -20.10 -29.59
C PHE A 123 -16.71 -19.57 -28.26
N MET A 124 -16.29 -18.31 -28.25
CA MET A 124 -15.74 -17.66 -27.05
C MET A 124 -16.86 -17.13 -26.15
N TYR A 125 -16.68 -17.24 -24.85
CA TYR A 125 -17.59 -16.72 -23.84
C TYR A 125 -17.90 -15.22 -24.03
N ASP A 126 -19.18 -14.89 -24.12
CA ASP A 126 -19.68 -13.51 -24.28
C ASP A 126 -20.65 -13.08 -23.16
N GLY A 127 -20.88 -13.98 -22.20
CA GLY A 127 -21.78 -13.79 -21.06
C GLY A 127 -23.27 -13.88 -21.37
N GLN A 128 -23.67 -14.21 -22.60
CA GLN A 128 -25.07 -14.18 -23.02
C GLN A 128 -25.48 -15.38 -23.86
N THR A 129 -24.63 -15.83 -24.78
CA THR A 129 -24.95 -16.90 -25.73
C THR A 129 -24.93 -18.25 -25.04
N LYS A 130 -26.01 -19.02 -25.19
CA LYS A 130 -26.08 -20.39 -24.68
C LYS A 130 -25.42 -21.37 -25.63
N ALA A 131 -24.97 -22.52 -25.12
CA ALA A 131 -24.41 -23.60 -25.93
C ALA A 131 -25.35 -24.01 -27.09
N SER A 132 -26.67 -24.13 -26.84
CA SER A 132 -27.68 -24.45 -27.86
C SER A 132 -27.80 -23.45 -29.02
N GLN A 133 -27.20 -22.27 -28.90
CA GLN A 133 -27.19 -21.22 -29.91
C GLN A 133 -25.89 -21.20 -30.73
N ALA A 134 -25.01 -22.19 -30.55
CA ALA A 134 -23.81 -22.34 -31.34
C ALA A 134 -24.12 -22.38 -32.85
N GLN A 135 -23.27 -21.73 -33.63
CA GLN A 135 -23.41 -21.64 -35.08
C GLN A 135 -22.47 -22.61 -35.78
N GLY A 136 -22.81 -22.98 -37.02
CA GLY A 136 -21.95 -23.82 -37.87
C GLY A 136 -22.01 -25.32 -37.56
N LEU A 137 -23.02 -25.77 -36.83
CA LEU A 137 -23.27 -27.19 -36.62
C LEU A 137 -23.89 -27.84 -37.86
N THR A 138 -23.53 -29.10 -38.08
CA THR A 138 -23.88 -29.92 -39.24
C THR A 138 -24.03 -31.38 -38.83
N ALA A 139 -24.88 -32.10 -39.56
CA ALA A 139 -24.93 -33.55 -39.56
C ALA A 139 -24.59 -34.06 -40.97
N VAL A 140 -23.71 -35.04 -41.07
CA VAL A 140 -23.28 -35.62 -42.35
C VAL A 140 -23.83 -37.04 -42.44
N VAL A 141 -24.63 -37.32 -43.48
CA VAL A 141 -25.16 -38.65 -43.78
C VAL A 141 -24.34 -39.27 -44.91
N LYS A 142 -23.89 -40.51 -44.72
CA LYS A 142 -23.24 -41.29 -45.78
C LYS A 142 -24.30 -41.97 -46.65
N LEU A 143 -24.15 -41.97 -47.97
CA LEU A 143 -25.09 -42.60 -48.91
C LEU A 143 -24.30 -43.41 -49.94
N GLY A 144 -23.91 -44.63 -49.56
CA GLY A 144 -22.95 -45.41 -50.33
C GLY A 144 -21.55 -44.80 -50.23
N ASP A 145 -20.99 -44.38 -51.37
CA ASP A 145 -19.69 -43.70 -51.44
C ASP A 145 -19.82 -42.16 -51.31
N ASP A 146 -21.04 -41.63 -51.41
CA ASP A 146 -21.31 -40.20 -51.31
C ASP A 146 -21.61 -39.76 -49.86
N THR A 147 -21.51 -38.46 -49.60
CA THR A 147 -21.93 -37.86 -48.32
C THR A 147 -22.79 -36.63 -48.56
N THR A 148 -23.77 -36.40 -47.69
CA THR A 148 -24.63 -35.22 -47.72
C THR A 148 -24.59 -34.53 -46.37
N SER A 149 -24.24 -33.24 -46.36
CA SER A 149 -24.20 -32.42 -45.14
C SER A 149 -25.49 -31.60 -44.98
N ILE A 150 -26.03 -31.60 -43.78
CA ILE A 150 -27.22 -30.89 -43.38
C ILE A 150 -26.81 -29.88 -42.32
N LYS A 151 -27.11 -28.60 -42.55
CA LYS A 151 -26.92 -27.56 -41.53
C LYS A 151 -27.94 -27.75 -40.40
N LEU A 152 -27.47 -27.60 -39.17
CA LEU A 152 -28.29 -27.69 -37.97
C LEU A 152 -28.49 -26.29 -37.38
N ASP A 153 -29.73 -26.02 -37.00
CA ASP A 153 -30.13 -24.81 -36.29
C ASP A 153 -30.42 -25.12 -34.82
N ALA A 154 -30.68 -24.10 -33.99
CA ALA A 154 -30.94 -24.29 -32.56
C ALA A 154 -32.12 -25.23 -32.24
N SER A 155 -33.13 -25.32 -33.12
CA SER A 155 -34.26 -26.26 -32.97
C SER A 155 -33.94 -27.69 -33.39
N ASP A 156 -32.84 -27.90 -34.13
CA ASP A 156 -32.42 -29.21 -34.61
C ASP A 156 -31.59 -29.99 -33.60
N ILE A 157 -31.22 -29.33 -32.49
CA ILE A 157 -30.38 -29.91 -31.45
C ILE A 157 -31.03 -29.82 -30.08
N VAL A 158 -30.60 -30.70 -29.19
CA VAL A 158 -30.94 -30.70 -27.77
C VAL A 158 -29.64 -30.75 -26.98
N VAL A 159 -29.45 -29.78 -26.08
CA VAL A 159 -28.29 -29.69 -25.19
C VAL A 159 -28.77 -29.96 -23.76
N ALA A 160 -28.20 -30.96 -23.09
CA ALA A 160 -28.70 -31.41 -21.77
C ALA A 160 -28.49 -30.36 -20.66
N ASP A 161 -27.27 -29.81 -20.57
CA ASP A 161 -26.89 -28.81 -19.58
C ASP A 161 -26.76 -27.42 -20.23
N ASP A 162 -27.79 -26.98 -20.94
CA ASP A 162 -27.70 -25.77 -21.77
C ASP A 162 -27.42 -24.50 -20.96
N GLY A 163 -26.18 -24.01 -21.03
CA GLY A 163 -25.66 -22.91 -20.24
C GLY A 163 -24.85 -21.91 -21.05
N VAL A 164 -24.46 -20.82 -20.39
CA VAL A 164 -23.65 -19.74 -20.97
C VAL A 164 -22.17 -19.82 -20.58
N ASN A 165 -21.83 -20.61 -19.56
CA ASN A 165 -20.49 -20.62 -18.97
C ASN A 165 -19.50 -21.38 -19.84
N VAL A 166 -18.21 -21.10 -19.66
CA VAL A 166 -17.13 -21.90 -20.25
C VAL A 166 -17.28 -23.36 -19.88
N GLY A 167 -17.08 -24.23 -20.86
CA GLY A 167 -17.17 -25.67 -20.69
C GLY A 167 -17.42 -26.39 -22.00
N SER A 168 -17.61 -27.71 -21.88
CA SER A 168 -17.97 -28.59 -22.98
C SER A 168 -19.38 -29.10 -22.77
N TYR A 169 -20.24 -28.91 -23.77
CA TYR A 169 -21.65 -29.23 -23.73
C TYR A 169 -21.95 -30.28 -24.79
N HIS A 170 -22.51 -31.40 -24.35
CA HIS A 170 -22.95 -32.42 -25.29
C HIS A 170 -24.29 -32.03 -25.91
N TYR A 171 -24.40 -32.21 -27.22
CA TYR A 171 -25.65 -32.04 -27.94
C TYR A 171 -26.01 -33.30 -28.72
N ARG A 172 -27.31 -33.50 -28.89
CA ARG A 172 -27.93 -34.57 -29.68
C ARG A 172 -28.90 -33.96 -30.67
N LEU A 173 -29.29 -34.73 -31.68
CA LEU A 173 -30.31 -34.30 -32.63
C LEU A 173 -31.71 -34.31 -31.99
N SER A 174 -32.53 -33.32 -32.34
CA SER A 174 -33.96 -33.34 -32.03
C SER A 174 -34.69 -34.37 -32.90
N THR A 175 -35.93 -34.69 -32.54
CA THR A 175 -36.78 -35.60 -33.34
C THR A 175 -37.03 -35.05 -34.75
N ASP A 176 -37.14 -33.73 -34.90
CA ASP A 176 -37.33 -33.07 -36.19
C ASP A 176 -36.07 -33.21 -37.05
N ALA A 177 -34.88 -33.02 -36.46
CA ALA A 177 -33.61 -33.21 -37.16
C ALA A 177 -33.38 -34.67 -37.57
N ILE A 178 -33.69 -35.63 -36.70
CA ILE A 178 -33.67 -37.06 -37.04
C ILE A 178 -34.58 -37.35 -38.25
N THR A 179 -35.77 -36.74 -38.29
CA THR A 179 -36.68 -36.88 -39.42
C THR A 179 -36.10 -36.28 -40.70
N LYS A 180 -35.45 -35.12 -40.63
CA LYS A 180 -34.72 -34.52 -41.77
C LYS A 180 -33.62 -35.46 -42.29
N LEU A 181 -32.83 -36.07 -41.41
CA LEU A 181 -31.78 -37.02 -41.78
C LEU A 181 -32.36 -38.25 -42.49
N GLN A 182 -33.47 -38.78 -41.99
CA GLN A 182 -34.17 -39.92 -42.61
C GLN A 182 -34.73 -39.56 -44.00
N GLN A 183 -35.25 -38.34 -44.17
CA GLN A 183 -35.70 -37.86 -45.48
C GLN A 183 -34.55 -37.73 -46.49
N VAL A 184 -33.38 -37.25 -46.03
CA VAL A 184 -32.17 -37.17 -46.87
C VAL A 184 -31.65 -38.56 -47.25
N ALA A 185 -31.70 -39.53 -46.33
CA ALA A 185 -31.33 -40.91 -46.62
C ALA A 185 -32.28 -41.55 -47.65
N GLY A 186 -33.57 -41.18 -47.61
CA GLY A 186 -34.59 -41.72 -48.52
C GLY A 186 -34.88 -43.21 -48.28
N PRO A 187 -35.72 -43.83 -49.11
CA PRO A 187 -36.17 -45.21 -48.90
C PRO A 187 -35.08 -46.27 -49.17
N ASN A 188 -34.00 -45.90 -49.86
CA ASN A 188 -32.94 -46.83 -50.24
C ASN A 188 -31.91 -47.08 -49.12
N TYR A 189 -31.84 -46.18 -48.14
CA TYR A 189 -30.90 -46.24 -47.04
C TYR A 189 -31.63 -46.20 -45.70
N GLN A 190 -31.16 -47.01 -44.76
CA GLN A 190 -31.71 -47.09 -43.42
C GLN A 190 -30.68 -46.64 -42.39
N LEU A 191 -30.97 -45.54 -41.71
CA LEU A 191 -30.28 -45.16 -40.47
C LEU A 191 -30.82 -46.01 -39.33
N LYS A 192 -29.93 -46.64 -38.54
CA LYS A 192 -30.35 -47.43 -37.38
C LYS A 192 -30.76 -46.50 -36.23
N VAL A 193 -31.85 -46.86 -35.56
CA VAL A 193 -32.38 -46.07 -34.43
C VAL A 193 -31.36 -46.00 -33.29
N ASP A 194 -30.69 -47.10 -32.98
CA ASP A 194 -29.68 -47.16 -31.91
C ASP A 194 -28.46 -46.27 -32.22
N ASP A 195 -28.02 -46.24 -33.48
CA ASP A 195 -26.89 -45.40 -33.92
C ASP A 195 -27.26 -43.91 -33.81
N LEU A 196 -28.48 -43.53 -34.22
CA LEU A 196 -28.98 -42.15 -34.07
C LEU A 196 -29.17 -41.75 -32.60
N ALA A 197 -29.60 -42.67 -31.75
CA ALA A 197 -29.76 -42.42 -30.32
C ALA A 197 -28.41 -42.29 -29.58
N ALA A 198 -27.35 -42.92 -30.11
CA ALA A 198 -25.98 -42.81 -29.60
C ALA A 198 -25.22 -41.60 -30.17
N LEU A 199 -25.72 -40.97 -31.23
CA LEU A 199 -25.06 -39.87 -31.91
C LEU A 199 -24.99 -38.61 -31.03
N MET A 200 -23.77 -38.14 -30.79
CA MET A 200 -23.48 -36.98 -29.93
C MET A 200 -22.39 -36.11 -30.54
N GLY A 201 -22.55 -34.79 -30.46
CA GLY A 201 -21.50 -33.80 -30.75
C GLY A 201 -21.15 -32.98 -29.51
N ILE A 202 -20.07 -32.21 -29.59
CA ILE A 202 -19.60 -31.35 -28.50
C ILE A 202 -19.63 -29.88 -28.95
N ILE A 203 -20.16 -29.02 -28.10
CA ILE A 203 -20.04 -27.57 -28.21
C ILE A 203 -19.12 -27.09 -27.10
N THR A 204 -18.01 -26.44 -27.46
CA THR A 204 -17.05 -25.90 -26.49
C THR A 204 -17.21 -24.39 -26.39
N ILE A 205 -17.51 -23.89 -25.19
CA ILE A 205 -17.44 -22.45 -24.90
C ILE A 205 -16.06 -22.17 -24.31
N THR A 206 -15.21 -21.43 -25.02
CA THR A 206 -13.85 -21.10 -24.58
C THR A 206 -13.83 -19.82 -23.72
N PRO A 207 -12.90 -19.70 -22.75
CA PRO A 207 -12.78 -18.48 -21.96
C PRO A 207 -12.54 -17.23 -22.80
N ALA A 208 -13.14 -16.12 -22.37
CA ALA A 208 -12.77 -14.80 -22.86
C ALA A 208 -11.46 -14.33 -22.23
N GLU A 209 -10.71 -13.49 -22.93
CA GLU A 209 -9.51 -12.88 -22.36
C GLU A 209 -9.87 -11.83 -21.31
N GLY A 210 -9.22 -11.91 -20.14
CA GLY A 210 -9.25 -10.88 -19.10
C GLY A 210 -7.87 -10.30 -18.84
N THR A 211 -7.83 -9.15 -18.16
CA THR A 211 -6.57 -8.51 -17.74
C THR A 211 -6.60 -8.20 -16.25
N ALA A 212 -5.44 -7.87 -15.67
CA ALA A 212 -5.37 -7.42 -14.29
C ALA A 212 -4.35 -6.28 -14.13
N THR A 213 -4.48 -5.52 -13.05
CA THR A 213 -3.53 -4.49 -12.61
C THR A 213 -3.30 -4.60 -11.11
N VAL A 214 -2.16 -4.15 -10.62
CA VAL A 214 -1.89 -3.98 -9.17
C VAL A 214 -1.76 -2.49 -8.85
N ASN A 215 -1.98 -2.08 -7.60
CA ASN A 215 -1.93 -0.68 -7.20
C ASN A 215 -0.61 -0.28 -6.55
N ASP A 216 -0.38 1.03 -6.50
CA ASP A 216 0.65 1.62 -5.66
C ASP A 216 0.10 1.94 -4.26
N THR A 217 0.98 1.89 -3.26
CA THR A 217 0.65 2.25 -1.87
C THR A 217 1.74 3.08 -1.23
N THR A 218 1.38 3.85 -0.20
CA THR A 218 2.31 4.67 0.57
C THR A 218 1.96 4.63 2.04
N PHE A 219 2.97 4.58 2.90
CA PHE A 219 2.80 4.79 4.33
C PHE A 219 4.00 5.55 4.92
N VAL A 220 3.81 6.13 6.10
CA VAL A 220 4.86 6.89 6.81
C VAL A 220 5.69 5.92 7.66
N TYR A 221 7.00 6.09 7.66
CA TYR A 221 7.93 5.32 8.48
C TYR A 221 7.51 5.27 9.95
N ASP A 222 7.40 4.07 10.50
CA ASP A 222 6.98 3.81 11.89
C ASP A 222 8.03 3.04 12.71
N GLY A 223 9.18 2.75 12.08
CA GLY A 223 10.29 2.02 12.67
C GLY A 223 10.13 0.51 12.77
N ARG A 224 9.03 -0.08 12.26
CA ARG A 224 8.75 -1.51 12.43
C ARG A 224 8.19 -2.20 11.19
N THR A 225 7.29 -1.55 10.46
CA THR A 225 6.56 -2.15 9.34
C THR A 225 7.48 -2.29 8.14
N ARG A 226 7.60 -3.50 7.60
CA ARG A 226 8.35 -3.74 6.34
C ARG A 226 7.49 -3.34 5.14
N ALA A 227 8.12 -3.04 4.01
CA ALA A 227 7.40 -2.72 2.77
C ALA A 227 6.39 -3.82 2.39
N SER A 228 6.75 -5.10 2.52
CA SER A 228 5.85 -6.24 2.23
C SER A 228 4.59 -6.31 3.10
N GLU A 229 4.60 -5.65 4.27
CA GLU A 229 3.50 -5.61 5.24
C GLU A 229 2.57 -4.41 5.02
N ALA A 230 2.79 -3.63 3.96
CA ALA A 230 1.97 -2.47 3.63
C ALA A 230 0.47 -2.82 3.53
N SER A 231 -0.36 -2.01 4.16
CA SER A 231 -1.81 -2.13 4.05
C SER A 231 -2.33 -1.53 2.73
N GLY A 232 -3.45 -2.06 2.22
CA GLY A 232 -4.14 -1.47 1.06
C GLY A 232 -3.61 -1.93 -0.30
N LEU A 233 -2.81 -3.00 -0.33
CA LEU A 233 -2.41 -3.69 -1.56
C LEU A 233 -3.61 -4.43 -2.16
N ASN A 234 -3.82 -4.26 -3.46
CA ASN A 234 -4.96 -4.78 -4.20
C ASN A 234 -4.57 -5.08 -5.66
N GLY A 235 -5.13 -6.17 -6.19
CA GLY A 235 -5.23 -6.40 -7.63
C GLY A 235 -6.62 -6.05 -8.14
N VAL A 236 -6.73 -5.54 -9.36
CA VAL A 236 -8.00 -5.30 -10.04
C VAL A 236 -8.05 -6.14 -11.29
N VAL A 237 -9.06 -7.01 -11.38
CA VAL A 237 -9.30 -7.90 -12.54
C VAL A 237 -10.38 -7.28 -13.44
N TYR A 238 -10.15 -7.32 -14.75
CA TYR A 238 -11.04 -6.83 -15.80
C TYR A 238 -11.52 -8.02 -16.63
N LEU A 239 -12.82 -8.28 -16.61
CA LEU A 239 -13.41 -9.52 -17.15
C LEU A 239 -13.91 -9.37 -18.59
N SER A 240 -14.71 -8.35 -18.87
CA SER A 240 -15.01 -7.92 -20.26
C SER A 240 -13.96 -6.91 -20.71
N ARG A 241 -13.97 -6.48 -21.98
CA ARG A 241 -13.21 -5.31 -22.50
C ARG A 241 -13.47 -4.01 -21.66
N GLY A 242 -12.96 -3.95 -20.44
CA GLY A 242 -12.91 -2.83 -19.50
C GLY A 242 -14.06 -2.64 -18.48
N THR A 243 -15.23 -3.29 -18.61
CA THR A 243 -16.44 -2.85 -17.84
C THR A 243 -16.67 -3.52 -16.49
N ALA A 244 -16.56 -4.85 -16.39
CA ALA A 244 -16.70 -5.54 -15.11
C ALA A 244 -15.34 -5.61 -14.40
N ARG A 245 -15.28 -5.05 -13.17
CA ARG A 245 -14.06 -4.95 -12.37
C ARG A 245 -14.27 -5.66 -11.04
N LEU A 246 -13.31 -6.51 -10.67
CA LEU A 246 -13.23 -7.12 -9.34
C LEU A 246 -11.96 -6.64 -8.64
N THR A 247 -12.11 -6.13 -7.42
CA THR A 247 -10.98 -5.76 -6.57
C THR A 247 -10.67 -6.91 -5.62
N VAL A 248 -9.41 -7.33 -5.61
CA VAL A 248 -8.91 -8.44 -4.81
C VAL A 248 -7.87 -7.90 -3.84
N ALA A 249 -8.15 -7.98 -2.54
CA ALA A 249 -7.17 -7.60 -1.52
C ALA A 249 -5.96 -8.55 -1.57
N LEU A 250 -4.76 -7.98 -1.60
CA LEU A 250 -3.50 -8.70 -1.57
C LEU A 250 -2.88 -8.62 -0.17
N THR A 251 -2.16 -9.66 0.21
CA THR A 251 -1.48 -9.80 1.49
C THR A 251 0.01 -10.03 1.27
N THR A 252 0.79 -10.10 2.36
CA THR A 252 2.22 -10.44 2.34
C THR A 252 2.53 -11.76 1.63
N GLN A 253 1.60 -12.71 1.61
CA GLN A 253 1.77 -14.01 0.92
C GLN A 253 1.51 -13.91 -0.59
N ASP A 254 0.78 -12.89 -1.03
CA ASP A 254 0.34 -12.71 -2.42
C ASP A 254 1.37 -11.93 -3.25
N ILE A 255 2.39 -11.37 -2.62
CA ILE A 255 3.40 -10.52 -3.27
C ILE A 255 4.81 -10.92 -2.87
N VAL A 256 5.78 -10.46 -3.66
CA VAL A 256 7.21 -10.49 -3.36
C VAL A 256 7.73 -9.08 -3.54
N VAL A 257 8.40 -8.53 -2.53
CA VAL A 257 8.97 -7.18 -2.55
C VAL A 257 10.47 -7.25 -2.72
N ASP A 258 10.99 -6.51 -3.71
CA ASP A 258 12.43 -6.40 -3.94
C ASP A 258 13.09 -5.54 -2.87
N GLY A 259 14.14 -6.07 -2.23
CA GLY A 259 14.87 -5.34 -1.19
C GLY A 259 14.04 -5.07 0.08
N ASP A 260 13.02 -5.89 0.35
CA ASP A 260 12.05 -5.70 1.43
C ASP A 260 12.67 -5.35 2.79
N ASN A 261 12.40 -4.14 3.27
CA ASN A 261 12.93 -3.61 4.52
C ASN A 261 11.98 -2.57 5.14
N THR A 262 12.34 -2.03 6.30
CA THR A 262 11.57 -1.00 7.03
C THR A 262 12.01 0.42 6.71
N THR A 263 13.10 0.63 5.96
CA THR A 263 13.67 1.96 5.71
C THR A 263 12.84 2.78 4.74
N THR A 264 12.95 4.11 4.78
CA THR A 264 12.30 4.97 3.79
C THR A 264 12.83 4.71 2.39
N GLY A 265 11.95 4.80 1.40
CA GLY A 265 12.28 4.57 0.01
C GLY A 265 11.06 4.10 -0.79
N THR A 266 11.28 3.87 -2.08
CA THR A 266 10.30 3.26 -2.97
C THR A 266 10.74 1.84 -3.28
N TYR A 267 9.87 0.89 -2.99
CA TYR A 267 10.05 -0.54 -3.18
C TYR A 267 9.18 -1.00 -4.33
N HIS A 268 9.72 -1.88 -5.18
CA HIS A 268 8.94 -2.56 -6.20
C HIS A 268 8.47 -3.90 -5.69
N TYR A 269 7.25 -4.28 -6.06
CA TYR A 269 6.72 -5.60 -5.75
C TYR A 269 6.08 -6.22 -6.97
N HIS A 270 6.12 -7.55 -6.99
CA HIS A 270 5.51 -8.41 -7.98
C HIS A 270 4.56 -9.37 -7.31
N LEU A 271 3.64 -9.96 -8.08
CA LEU A 271 2.76 -11.01 -7.55
C LEU A 271 3.57 -12.29 -7.29
N SER A 272 3.28 -12.94 -6.15
CA SER A 272 3.74 -14.30 -5.91
C SER A 272 2.87 -15.30 -6.69
N HIS A 273 3.26 -16.58 -6.71
CA HIS A 273 2.41 -17.65 -7.23
C HIS A 273 1.02 -17.67 -6.56
N SER A 274 0.95 -17.41 -5.26
CA SER A 274 -0.31 -17.32 -4.52
C SER A 274 -1.14 -16.12 -4.98
N GLY A 275 -0.51 -14.96 -5.20
CA GLY A 275 -1.18 -13.77 -5.70
C GLY A 275 -1.75 -13.95 -7.11
N ILE A 276 -0.96 -14.54 -8.02
CA ILE A 276 -1.42 -14.89 -9.37
C ILE A 276 -2.61 -15.84 -9.31
N ALA A 277 -2.52 -16.92 -8.51
CA ALA A 277 -3.60 -17.87 -8.34
C ALA A 277 -4.86 -17.20 -7.76
N LYS A 278 -4.70 -16.26 -6.82
CA LYS A 278 -5.80 -15.50 -6.22
C LYS A 278 -6.52 -14.61 -7.23
N LEU A 279 -5.79 -13.93 -8.11
CA LEU A 279 -6.40 -13.14 -9.20
C LEU A 279 -7.12 -14.03 -10.22
N LYS A 280 -6.54 -15.17 -10.59
CA LYS A 280 -7.19 -16.16 -11.47
C LYS A 280 -8.46 -16.73 -10.84
N ALA A 281 -8.44 -17.05 -9.56
CA ALA A 281 -9.61 -17.51 -8.83
C ALA A 281 -10.73 -16.44 -8.81
N ALA A 282 -10.36 -15.17 -8.66
CA ALA A 282 -11.32 -14.07 -8.73
C ALA A 282 -11.91 -13.90 -10.14
N ALA A 283 -11.14 -14.14 -11.20
CA ALA A 283 -11.65 -14.12 -12.57
C ALA A 283 -12.65 -15.25 -12.85
N GLY A 284 -12.49 -16.40 -12.20
CA GLY A 284 -13.30 -17.59 -12.42
C GLY A 284 -12.93 -18.32 -13.71
N THR A 285 -13.73 -19.32 -14.09
CA THR A 285 -13.45 -20.18 -15.27
C THR A 285 -13.84 -19.56 -16.60
N ASN A 286 -14.70 -18.54 -16.58
CA ASN A 286 -15.20 -17.90 -17.79
C ASN A 286 -14.19 -16.95 -18.45
N TYR A 287 -13.14 -16.59 -17.71
CA TYR A 287 -12.14 -15.63 -18.13
C TYR A 287 -10.74 -16.19 -17.93
N ALA A 288 -9.92 -16.12 -18.98
CA ALA A 288 -8.52 -16.48 -18.92
C ALA A 288 -7.67 -15.23 -18.68
N LEU A 289 -6.91 -15.23 -17.59
CA LEU A 289 -5.83 -14.28 -17.36
C LEU A 289 -4.52 -14.87 -17.85
N ASN A 290 -3.80 -14.13 -18.70
CA ASN A 290 -2.52 -14.56 -19.24
C ASN A 290 -1.45 -14.60 -18.12
N GLU A 291 -0.79 -15.75 -17.97
CA GLU A 291 0.24 -15.96 -16.93
C GLU A 291 1.45 -15.04 -17.13
N THR A 292 1.91 -14.86 -18.37
CA THR A 292 3.05 -13.99 -18.70
C THR A 292 2.75 -12.53 -18.32
N ASP A 293 1.55 -12.05 -18.64
CA ASP A 293 1.14 -10.68 -18.30
C ASP A 293 1.05 -10.48 -16.79
N LEU A 294 0.50 -11.45 -16.06
CA LEU A 294 0.42 -11.41 -14.60
C LEU A 294 1.80 -11.43 -13.93
N ASN A 295 2.74 -12.23 -14.43
CA ASN A 295 4.13 -12.24 -13.95
C ASN A 295 4.87 -10.93 -14.23
N ALA A 296 4.48 -10.20 -15.28
CA ALA A 296 5.05 -8.90 -15.63
C ALA A 296 4.44 -7.74 -14.83
N LEU A 297 3.37 -7.95 -14.05
CA LEU A 297 2.78 -6.89 -13.23
C LEU A 297 3.74 -6.46 -12.12
N THR A 298 3.90 -5.15 -12.01
CA THR A 298 4.70 -4.51 -10.96
C THR A 298 3.87 -3.42 -10.30
N GLY A 299 4.00 -3.30 -8.98
CA GLY A 299 3.46 -2.17 -8.22
C GLY A 299 4.55 -1.57 -7.35
N THR A 300 4.25 -0.42 -6.74
CA THR A 300 5.19 0.26 -5.84
C THR A 300 4.63 0.43 -4.44
N ILE A 301 5.52 0.35 -3.45
CA ILE A 301 5.27 0.67 -2.05
C ILE A 301 6.24 1.77 -1.66
N THR A 302 5.75 2.94 -1.26
CA THR A 302 6.60 4.05 -0.82
C THR A 302 6.51 4.23 0.70
N ILE A 303 7.65 4.15 1.36
CA ILE A 303 7.80 4.46 2.79
C ILE A 303 8.35 5.89 2.89
N THR A 304 7.52 6.84 3.34
CA THR A 304 7.93 8.25 3.47
C THR A 304 8.55 8.54 4.84
N PRO A 305 9.50 9.48 4.94
CA PRO A 305 10.11 9.83 6.22
C PRO A 305 9.11 10.34 7.24
N LEU A 306 9.32 9.98 8.51
CA LEU A 306 8.52 10.48 9.62
C LEU A 306 8.93 11.92 9.95
N THR A 307 7.98 12.84 9.94
CA THR A 307 8.22 14.20 10.44
C THR A 307 8.33 14.18 11.97
N VAL A 308 9.46 14.68 12.48
CA VAL A 308 9.75 14.77 13.92
C VAL A 308 9.94 16.22 14.34
N VAL A 309 9.80 16.46 15.65
CA VAL A 309 9.98 17.79 16.25
C VAL A 309 11.39 17.92 16.80
N ALA A 310 12.03 19.04 16.48
CA ALA A 310 13.34 19.41 17.01
C ALA A 310 13.24 20.70 17.83
N THR A 311 14.10 20.82 18.83
CA THR A 311 14.20 22.00 19.71
C THR A 311 15.67 22.32 19.94
N VAL A 312 15.99 23.58 20.23
CA VAL A 312 17.34 24.03 20.59
C VAL A 312 17.37 24.50 22.04
N ASN A 313 18.50 24.33 22.73
CA ASN A 313 18.68 24.85 24.07
C ASN A 313 19.12 26.33 24.07
N ASN A 314 19.21 26.91 25.26
CA ASN A 314 19.85 28.22 25.45
C ASN A 314 21.28 28.03 25.96
N GLY A 315 22.18 28.92 25.53
CA GLY A 315 23.57 29.00 25.98
C GLY A 315 23.80 30.15 26.95
N HIS A 316 24.85 30.04 27.74
CA HIS A 316 25.27 31.07 28.69
C HIS A 316 26.78 31.00 28.94
N PHE A 317 27.41 32.16 29.12
CA PHE A 317 28.75 32.26 29.71
C PHE A 317 28.95 33.64 30.37
N GLN A 318 30.00 33.77 31.18
CA GLN A 318 30.40 35.06 31.76
C GLN A 318 31.35 35.79 30.81
N TYR A 319 31.22 37.12 30.75
CA TYR A 319 32.11 37.99 29.98
C TYR A 319 33.59 37.72 30.33
N ASP A 320 34.40 37.42 29.33
CA ASP A 320 35.83 37.12 29.47
C ASP A 320 36.73 38.07 28.65
N GLY A 321 36.11 39.07 28.01
CA GLY A 321 36.77 40.05 27.15
C GLY A 321 37.12 39.57 25.73
N VAL A 322 36.96 38.28 25.41
CA VAL A 322 37.48 37.71 24.14
C VAL A 322 36.49 36.83 23.39
N THR A 323 35.63 36.10 24.09
CA THR A 323 34.72 35.11 23.49
C THR A 323 33.48 35.79 22.94
N ARG A 324 33.20 35.60 21.65
CA ARG A 324 31.97 36.09 21.01
C ARG A 324 30.79 35.17 21.33
N ALA A 325 29.56 35.69 21.26
CA ALA A 325 28.35 34.88 21.44
C ALA A 325 28.31 33.65 20.52
N SER A 326 28.72 33.76 19.24
CA SER A 326 28.82 32.61 18.31
C SER A 326 29.80 31.50 18.71
N GLN A 327 30.69 31.78 19.66
CA GLN A 327 31.67 30.81 20.17
C GLN A 327 31.20 30.14 21.46
N ALA A 328 29.95 30.37 21.90
CA ALA A 328 29.38 29.70 23.05
C ALA A 328 29.45 28.17 22.90
N SER A 329 29.77 27.49 24.00
CA SER A 329 29.84 26.03 24.07
C SER A 329 28.57 25.43 24.66
N GLY A 330 28.39 24.11 24.51
CA GLY A 330 27.26 23.38 25.10
C GLY A 330 25.91 23.57 24.41
N LEU A 331 25.90 24.13 23.19
CA LEU A 331 24.69 24.24 22.38
C LEU A 331 24.35 22.88 21.74
N LEU A 332 23.06 22.52 21.78
CA LEU A 332 22.51 21.24 21.38
C LEU A 332 21.19 21.44 20.62
N VAL A 333 20.93 20.53 19.67
CA VAL A 333 19.59 20.27 19.14
C VAL A 333 19.07 18.99 19.78
N THR A 334 17.85 19.01 20.31
CA THR A 334 17.15 17.82 20.81
C THR A 334 15.99 17.49 19.88
N VAL A 335 16.02 16.30 19.30
CA VAL A 335 14.99 15.77 18.40
C VAL A 335 14.22 14.67 19.12
N GLN A 336 12.90 14.80 19.16
CA GLN A 336 12.03 13.81 19.79
C GLN A 336 11.69 12.70 18.78
N LEU A 337 12.29 11.53 18.93
CA LEU A 337 11.96 10.35 18.12
C LEU A 337 10.96 9.44 18.86
N PRO A 338 10.24 8.56 18.14
CA PRO A 338 9.41 7.53 18.76
C PRO A 338 10.21 6.57 19.66
N THR A 339 11.51 6.41 19.41
CA THR A 339 12.42 5.53 20.16
C THR A 339 13.11 6.23 21.35
N GLY A 340 12.96 7.55 21.47
CA GLY A 340 13.63 8.36 22.50
C GLY A 340 14.11 9.70 21.97
N ALA A 341 14.58 10.58 22.85
CA ALA A 341 15.20 11.84 22.43
C ALA A 341 16.62 11.60 21.90
N GLN A 342 16.98 12.22 20.78
CA GLN A 342 18.33 12.24 20.24
C GLN A 342 18.89 13.67 20.28
N THR A 343 20.12 13.82 20.77
CA THR A 343 20.79 15.12 20.87
C THR A 343 21.93 15.24 19.87
N VAL A 344 22.06 16.39 19.22
CA VAL A 344 23.15 16.73 18.29
C VAL A 344 23.87 17.95 18.82
N ALA A 345 25.18 17.83 19.08
CA ALA A 345 26.00 18.94 19.56
C ALA A 345 26.34 19.91 18.43
N LEU A 346 26.22 21.21 18.71
CA LEU A 346 26.47 22.29 17.77
C LEU A 346 27.85 22.92 18.00
N THR A 347 28.43 23.41 16.92
CA THR A 347 29.62 24.26 16.92
C THR A 347 29.28 25.65 16.39
N ASN A 348 30.25 26.56 16.43
CA ASN A 348 30.12 27.90 15.83
C ASN A 348 29.82 27.88 14.31
N ALA A 349 30.16 26.81 13.58
CA ALA A 349 29.85 26.68 12.15
C ALA A 349 28.39 26.23 11.90
N ASP A 350 27.73 25.67 12.91
CA ASP A 350 26.38 25.11 12.81
C ASP A 350 25.29 26.14 13.10
N ILE A 351 25.67 27.35 13.53
CA ILE A 351 24.73 28.39 13.97
C ILE A 351 25.02 29.74 13.30
N ASP A 352 23.96 30.53 13.10
CA ASP A 352 24.05 31.95 12.78
C ASP A 352 23.62 32.75 14.01
N VAL A 353 24.47 33.66 14.49
CA VAL A 353 24.14 34.55 15.62
C VAL A 353 23.89 35.98 15.11
N ALA A 354 22.70 36.50 15.38
CA ALA A 354 22.37 37.88 15.03
C ALA A 354 23.08 38.86 15.99
N ASN A 355 23.68 39.92 15.44
CA ASN A 355 24.43 40.94 16.19
C ASN A 355 25.56 40.35 17.05
N ASP A 356 26.26 39.33 16.54
CA ASP A 356 27.32 38.63 17.28
C ASP A 356 28.38 39.60 17.82
N SER A 357 28.75 39.45 19.09
CA SER A 357 29.62 40.36 19.83
C SER A 357 30.24 39.67 21.05
N VAL A 358 31.27 40.29 21.64
CA VAL A 358 31.88 39.88 22.91
C VAL A 358 31.17 40.49 24.12
N ASN A 359 30.35 41.53 23.94
CA ASN A 359 29.77 42.30 25.04
C ASN A 359 28.68 41.54 25.81
N VAL A 360 28.39 42.01 27.02
CA VAL A 360 27.25 41.53 27.80
C VAL A 360 25.95 41.77 27.04
N GLY A 361 25.07 40.78 27.05
CA GLY A 361 23.80 40.86 26.35
C GLY A 361 23.15 39.49 26.14
N THR A 362 22.01 39.50 25.46
CA THR A 362 21.34 38.28 25.00
C THR A 362 21.28 38.30 23.48
N TYR A 363 21.82 37.25 22.87
CA TYR A 363 21.97 37.10 21.44
C TYR A 363 21.08 35.96 20.96
N THR A 364 20.29 36.20 19.90
CA THR A 364 19.49 35.14 19.28
C THR A 364 20.33 34.41 18.26
N TYR A 365 20.29 33.09 18.28
CA TYR A 365 20.90 32.25 17.27
C TYR A 365 19.87 31.34 16.61
N ARG A 366 20.14 30.97 15.36
CA ARG A 366 19.41 29.95 14.61
C ARG A 366 20.40 28.93 14.06
N LEU A 367 19.91 27.77 13.62
CA LEU A 367 20.75 26.84 12.87
C LEU A 367 21.12 27.44 11.50
N SER A 368 22.39 27.30 11.12
CA SER A 368 22.85 27.56 9.77
C SER A 368 22.41 26.42 8.84
N ALA A 369 22.57 26.59 7.52
CA ALA A 369 22.35 25.48 6.57
C ALA A 369 23.20 24.25 6.89
N SER A 370 24.45 24.47 7.34
CA SER A 370 25.34 23.41 7.81
C SER A 370 24.82 22.73 9.08
N GLY A 371 24.29 23.50 10.03
CA GLY A 371 23.67 22.97 11.24
C GLY A 371 22.46 22.10 10.95
N ILE A 372 21.57 22.54 10.07
CA ILE A 372 20.42 21.74 9.62
C ILE A 372 20.89 20.44 8.95
N ALA A 373 21.86 20.52 8.03
CA ALA A 373 22.41 19.35 7.35
C ALA A 373 23.04 18.36 8.35
N LYS A 374 23.78 18.86 9.34
CA LYS A 374 24.37 18.04 10.41
C LYS A 374 23.31 17.31 11.23
N VAL A 375 22.22 17.98 11.59
CA VAL A 375 21.08 17.35 12.28
C VAL A 375 20.46 16.27 11.39
N MET A 376 20.18 16.56 10.12
CA MET A 376 19.58 15.59 9.20
C MET A 376 20.47 14.36 8.97
N VAL A 377 21.79 14.53 8.88
CA VAL A 377 22.74 13.41 8.80
C VAL A 377 22.70 12.55 10.07
N ALA A 378 22.59 13.16 11.25
CA ALA A 378 22.51 12.43 12.51
C ALA A 378 21.21 11.64 12.68
N LEU A 379 20.10 12.14 12.11
CA LEU A 379 18.81 11.47 12.12
C LEU A 379 18.72 10.34 11.08
N GLY A 380 19.47 10.45 9.98
CA GLY A 380 19.40 9.52 8.86
C GLY A 380 18.16 9.74 7.97
N PRO A 381 18.00 8.92 6.91
CA PRO A 381 17.00 9.17 5.87
C PRO A 381 15.55 8.93 6.32
N ASN A 382 15.35 8.18 7.41
CA ASN A 382 14.02 7.75 7.84
C ASN A 382 13.18 8.85 8.51
N TYR A 383 13.81 9.98 8.85
CA TYR A 383 13.19 11.08 9.58
C TYR A 383 13.40 12.39 8.83
N GLN A 384 12.48 13.33 9.04
CA GLN A 384 12.58 14.69 8.54
C GLN A 384 12.11 15.69 9.59
N ILE A 385 12.64 16.92 9.54
CA ILE A 385 12.16 18.04 10.35
C ILE A 385 11.53 19.07 9.42
N ASN A 386 10.30 19.51 9.73
CA ASN A 386 9.62 20.52 8.91
C ASN A 386 9.88 21.95 9.41
N ASP A 387 10.16 22.11 10.70
CA ASP A 387 10.48 23.41 11.28
C ASP A 387 12.00 23.62 11.32
N THR A 388 12.50 24.38 10.36
CA THR A 388 13.91 24.82 10.30
C THR A 388 14.12 26.21 10.89
N THR A 389 13.07 26.81 11.48
CA THR A 389 13.09 28.17 12.03
C THR A 389 13.38 28.21 13.53
N MET A 390 13.88 27.10 14.09
CA MET A 390 14.24 26.97 15.49
C MET A 390 15.28 28.04 15.89
N ASN A 391 14.96 28.78 16.96
CA ASN A 391 15.83 29.81 17.53
C ASN A 391 16.11 29.52 19.00
N GLY A 392 17.34 29.79 19.43
CA GLY A 392 17.75 29.76 20.83
C GLY A 392 18.40 31.08 21.22
N THR A 393 18.70 31.25 22.51
CA THR A 393 19.39 32.45 23.01
C THR A 393 20.72 32.11 23.66
N ILE A 394 21.70 32.99 23.50
CA ILE A 394 23.00 32.95 24.17
C ILE A 394 23.10 34.20 25.05
N THR A 395 23.25 34.01 26.36
CA THR A 395 23.37 35.12 27.31
C THR A 395 24.80 35.25 27.81
N ILE A 396 25.42 36.40 27.53
CA ILE A 396 26.71 36.80 28.10
C ILE A 396 26.42 37.62 29.36
N THR A 397 26.72 37.05 30.52
CA THR A 397 26.52 37.72 31.82
C THR A 397 27.73 38.59 32.20
N PRO A 398 27.54 39.71 32.92
CA PRO A 398 28.65 40.53 33.38
C PRO A 398 29.67 39.76 34.19
N ALA A 399 30.94 40.11 34.00
CA ALA A 399 31.99 39.73 34.93
C ALA A 399 31.95 40.65 36.16
N VAL A 400 32.28 40.12 37.32
CA VAL A 400 32.42 40.96 38.52
C VAL A 400 33.74 41.71 38.41
N LEU A 401 33.67 43.03 38.60
CA LEU A 401 34.83 43.91 38.69
C LEU A 401 34.84 44.54 40.08
N SER A 402 35.99 44.58 40.73
CA SER A 402 36.16 45.34 41.97
C SER A 402 37.16 46.47 41.78
N GLY A 403 37.15 47.43 42.70
CA GLY A 403 37.99 48.61 42.60
C GLY A 403 38.39 49.17 43.95
N GLN A 404 39.34 50.08 43.93
CA GLN A 404 39.85 50.80 45.09
C GLN A 404 39.76 52.29 44.84
N LEU A 405 39.00 52.97 45.70
CA LEU A 405 38.95 54.43 45.76
C LEU A 405 40.05 54.89 46.73
N SER A 406 40.98 55.69 46.22
CA SER A 406 42.12 56.21 46.97
C SER A 406 42.33 57.70 46.69
N GLY A 407 43.01 58.40 47.59
CA GLY A 407 43.32 59.82 47.41
C GLY A 407 43.22 60.63 48.69
N MET A 408 43.74 61.85 48.64
CA MET A 408 43.71 62.77 49.78
C MET A 408 43.48 64.21 49.33
N GLN A 409 42.40 64.81 49.84
CA GLN A 409 42.12 66.23 49.69
C GLN A 409 42.28 66.93 51.05
N GLN A 410 42.95 68.08 51.07
CA GLN A 410 43.16 68.87 52.28
C GLN A 410 42.53 70.25 52.15
N LYS A 411 41.82 70.68 53.20
CA LYS A 411 41.23 72.01 53.34
C LYS A 411 41.74 72.68 54.61
N ILE A 412 42.10 73.97 54.54
CA ILE A 412 42.40 74.75 55.74
C ILE A 412 41.07 75.21 56.37
N TYR A 413 40.94 75.06 57.69
CA TYR A 413 39.74 75.43 58.43
C TYR A 413 39.35 76.90 58.23
N ASP A 414 38.15 77.11 57.69
CA ASP A 414 37.58 78.41 57.34
C ASP A 414 36.15 78.61 57.88
N GLY A 415 35.64 77.63 58.64
CA GLY A 415 34.28 77.63 59.18
C GLY A 415 33.17 77.26 58.18
N GLN A 416 33.52 76.89 56.94
CA GLN A 416 32.56 76.43 55.92
C GLN A 416 32.60 74.90 55.77
N PRO A 417 31.49 74.25 55.37
CA PRO A 417 31.49 72.82 55.05
C PRO A 417 32.58 72.42 54.04
N GLY A 418 33.08 71.20 54.16
CA GLY A 418 33.99 70.61 53.18
C GLY A 418 33.30 70.35 51.85
N GLU A 419 34.00 70.65 50.75
CA GLU A 419 33.57 70.35 49.39
C GLU A 419 34.56 69.36 48.77
N LEU A 420 34.05 68.26 48.20
CA LEU A 420 34.86 67.24 47.56
C LEU A 420 35.22 67.65 46.14
N ASN A 421 36.48 67.51 45.77
CA ASN A 421 36.98 67.73 44.43
C ASN A 421 37.61 66.43 43.91
N ALA A 422 37.06 65.93 42.82
CA ALA A 422 37.41 64.64 42.23
C ALA A 422 38.87 64.54 41.78
N GLN A 423 39.56 65.66 41.50
CA GLN A 423 40.97 65.65 41.07
C GLN A 423 41.94 65.11 42.14
N HIS A 424 41.50 65.03 43.40
CA HIS A 424 42.29 64.50 44.50
C HIS A 424 42.08 63.00 44.76
N PHE A 425 41.18 62.36 44.02
CA PHE A 425 40.80 60.96 44.20
C PHE A 425 40.89 60.19 42.89
N GLU A 426 41.19 58.90 43.01
CA GLU A 426 41.28 57.99 41.88
C GLU A 426 40.57 56.68 42.23
N LEU A 427 39.79 56.17 41.27
CA LEU A 427 39.19 54.84 41.33
C LEU A 427 39.91 53.93 40.34
N ILE A 428 40.66 52.97 40.87
CA ILE A 428 41.41 51.98 40.09
C ILE A 428 40.73 50.62 40.25
N PHE A 429 40.46 49.93 39.15
CA PHE A 429 39.84 48.61 39.14
C PHE A 429 40.87 47.48 39.17
N THR A 430 40.44 46.26 39.49
CA THR A 430 41.33 45.09 39.57
C THR A 430 41.98 44.69 38.25
N ASP A 431 41.42 45.13 37.12
CA ASP A 431 42.03 44.96 35.80
C ASP A 431 43.07 46.05 35.46
N GLY A 432 43.30 46.99 36.38
CA GLY A 432 44.23 48.11 36.22
C GLY A 432 43.64 49.31 35.48
N SER A 433 42.38 49.25 35.04
CA SER A 433 41.71 50.41 34.44
C SER A 433 41.32 51.43 35.52
N HIS A 434 41.14 52.69 35.11
CA HIS A 434 40.69 53.77 36.00
C HIS A 434 39.58 54.58 35.33
N ILE A 435 38.70 55.18 36.14
CA ILE A 435 37.66 56.10 35.65
C ILE A 435 37.96 57.51 36.12
N ILE A 436 37.70 58.47 35.24
CA ILE A 436 37.71 59.89 35.59
C ILE A 436 36.47 60.18 36.45
N LEU A 437 36.71 60.54 37.71
CA LEU A 437 35.69 60.89 38.68
C LEU A 437 35.20 62.33 38.44
N GLU A 438 33.93 62.55 38.73
CA GLU A 438 33.29 63.86 38.85
C GLU A 438 33.05 64.16 40.34
N ASP A 439 32.99 65.44 40.73
CA ASP A 439 32.75 65.82 42.12
C ASP A 439 31.44 65.20 42.67
N SER A 440 30.45 65.00 41.79
CA SER A 440 29.16 64.37 42.10
C SER A 440 29.25 62.86 42.36
N ASP A 441 30.34 62.20 41.95
CA ASP A 441 30.55 60.77 42.19
C ASP A 441 30.95 60.47 43.63
N LEU A 442 31.41 61.48 44.37
CA LEU A 442 31.97 61.34 45.70
C LEU A 442 30.97 61.77 46.78
N ALA A 443 31.07 61.16 47.94
CA ALA A 443 30.33 61.54 49.13
C ALA A 443 31.19 61.31 50.38
N PHE A 444 30.91 62.05 51.45
CA PHE A 444 31.42 61.67 52.77
C PHE A 444 30.71 60.40 53.24
N ALA A 445 31.44 59.48 53.85
CA ALA A 445 30.92 58.15 54.20
C ALA A 445 29.74 58.19 55.18
N ASP A 446 29.65 59.23 56.02
CA ASP A 446 28.54 59.48 56.94
C ASP A 446 27.41 60.34 56.33
N GLY A 447 27.57 60.79 55.09
CA GLY A 447 26.63 61.63 54.37
C GLY A 447 26.62 63.11 54.78
N ILE A 448 27.51 63.54 55.69
CA ILE A 448 27.52 64.90 56.23
C ILE A 448 28.83 65.62 55.84
N ALA A 449 28.70 66.81 55.27
CA ALA A 449 29.86 67.64 54.96
C ALA A 449 30.54 68.14 56.26
N PRO A 450 31.83 67.81 56.50
CA PRO A 450 32.50 68.14 57.74
C PRO A 450 32.87 69.63 57.79
N ILE A 451 32.84 70.22 59.00
CA ILE A 451 33.24 71.61 59.25
C ILE A 451 34.47 71.67 60.16
N VAL A 452 34.58 70.74 61.11
CA VAL A 452 35.62 70.76 62.17
C VAL A 452 36.93 70.17 61.64
N VAL A 453 38.05 70.54 62.26
CA VAL A 453 39.36 69.92 62.00
C VAL A 453 39.29 68.42 62.27
N GLY A 454 39.75 67.60 61.32
CA GLY A 454 39.65 66.14 61.41
C GLY A 454 39.91 65.44 60.08
N ARG A 455 39.91 64.10 60.14
CA ARG A 455 40.01 63.21 58.98
C ARG A 455 38.68 62.52 58.75
N TYR A 456 38.19 62.60 57.53
CA TYR A 456 36.87 62.15 57.13
C TYR A 456 37.01 61.17 55.98
N ALA A 457 36.26 60.06 56.05
CA ALA A 457 36.27 59.04 55.01
C ALA A 457 35.44 59.48 53.80
N VAL A 458 35.96 59.22 52.61
CA VAL A 458 35.30 59.50 51.33
C VAL A 458 34.88 58.18 50.69
N THR A 459 33.69 58.14 50.10
CA THR A 459 33.12 56.97 49.42
C THR A 459 32.48 57.40 48.09
N LEU A 460 32.02 56.42 47.30
CA LEU A 460 31.21 56.69 46.12
C LEU A 460 29.78 57.05 46.54
N SER A 461 29.25 58.14 46.00
CA SER A 461 27.84 58.50 46.15
C SER A 461 26.96 57.48 45.43
N ALA A 462 25.68 57.37 45.80
CA ALA A 462 24.74 56.50 45.09
C ALA A 462 24.57 56.91 43.61
N GLY A 463 24.67 58.22 43.32
CA GLY A 463 24.68 58.75 41.96
C GLY A 463 25.95 58.36 41.21
N GLY A 464 27.11 58.45 41.88
CA GLY A 464 28.40 58.07 41.34
C GLY A 464 28.50 56.60 41.01
N LEU A 465 28.08 55.72 41.93
CA LEU A 465 28.01 54.29 41.68
C LEU A 465 27.14 53.97 40.46
N LYS A 466 25.99 54.64 40.32
CA LYS A 466 25.11 54.47 39.15
C LYS A 466 25.75 54.96 37.85
N ARG A 467 26.44 56.11 37.86
CA ARG A 467 27.16 56.65 36.70
C ARG A 467 28.30 55.72 36.28
N ILE A 468 29.14 55.33 37.23
CA ILE A 468 30.29 54.44 37.03
C ILE A 468 29.82 53.08 36.51
N GLN A 469 28.76 52.50 37.07
CA GLN A 469 28.17 51.27 36.56
C GLN A 469 27.65 51.40 35.12
N ALA A 470 27.11 52.56 34.73
CA ALA A 470 26.70 52.83 33.35
C ALA A 470 27.88 52.95 32.36
N LEU A 471 29.06 53.33 32.84
CA LEU A 471 30.31 53.35 32.06
C LEU A 471 30.94 51.96 31.90
N LEU A 472 30.47 50.97 32.67
CA LEU A 472 30.96 49.60 32.70
C LEU A 472 29.89 48.62 32.20
N PRO A 473 29.46 48.68 30.93
CA PRO A 473 28.31 47.90 30.44
C PRO A 473 28.53 46.37 30.46
N ASN A 474 29.78 45.92 30.52
CA ASN A 474 30.16 44.51 30.53
C ASN A 474 30.51 43.96 31.92
N TYR A 475 30.57 44.82 32.93
CA TYR A 475 31.01 44.45 34.27
C TYR A 475 29.95 44.79 35.29
N LEU A 476 29.88 44.02 36.37
CA LEU A 476 29.14 44.36 37.56
C LEU A 476 30.14 44.86 38.60
N LEU A 477 30.04 46.14 38.98
CA LEU A 477 30.94 46.72 39.97
C LEU A 477 30.51 46.29 41.38
N GLU A 478 31.34 45.49 42.04
CA GLU A 478 31.13 45.06 43.42
C GLU A 478 32.41 45.27 44.25
N ASN A 479 32.27 45.33 45.57
CA ASN A 479 33.41 45.36 46.50
C ASN A 479 34.40 46.52 46.26
N VAL A 480 33.90 47.75 46.12
CA VAL A 480 34.76 48.94 46.07
C VAL A 480 35.37 49.21 47.46
N ASP A 481 36.68 49.08 47.58
CA ASP A 481 37.43 49.43 48.80
C ASP A 481 37.65 50.94 48.87
N THR A 482 37.10 51.59 49.90
CA THR A 482 37.16 53.05 50.07
C THR A 482 38.06 53.47 51.25
N GLN A 483 38.79 52.53 51.86
CA GLN A 483 39.55 52.82 53.09
C GLN A 483 40.73 53.79 52.88
N GLN A 484 41.14 54.01 51.63
CA GLN A 484 42.28 54.87 51.29
C GLN A 484 41.89 56.25 50.78
N ALA A 485 40.61 56.60 50.75
CA ALA A 485 40.11 57.90 50.31
C ALA A 485 39.78 58.80 51.53
N VAL A 486 40.54 59.88 51.71
CA VAL A 486 40.47 60.73 52.90
C VAL A 486 40.33 62.21 52.54
N PHE A 487 39.42 62.89 53.24
CA PHE A 487 39.34 64.35 53.27
C PHE A 487 39.83 64.85 54.63
N GLU A 488 40.75 65.81 54.66
CA GLU A 488 41.34 66.33 55.90
C GLU A 488 41.13 67.84 56.03
N ILE A 489 40.49 68.27 57.12
CA ILE A 489 40.45 69.67 57.50
C ILE A 489 41.57 69.93 58.49
N VAL A 490 42.52 70.78 58.12
CA VAL A 490 43.65 71.19 58.98
C VAL A 490 43.43 72.56 59.59
N ALA A 491 43.92 72.78 60.81
CA ALA A 491 43.76 74.06 61.50
C ALA A 491 44.44 75.22 60.74
N LYS A 492 43.81 76.40 60.74
CA LYS A 492 44.41 77.64 60.24
C LYS A 492 45.51 78.08 61.19
N SER A 493 46.78 78.00 60.76
CA SER A 493 47.90 78.55 61.53
C SER A 493 47.71 80.06 61.71
N GLY A 494 47.50 80.51 62.96
CA GLY A 494 47.40 81.94 63.30
C GLY A 494 48.79 82.59 63.45
N PRO A 495 48.93 83.90 63.20
CA PRO A 495 50.18 84.63 63.47
C PRO A 495 50.39 84.76 64.98
N LEU A 496 51.64 84.59 65.44
CA LEU A 496 52.05 84.86 66.83
C LEU A 496 51.63 86.28 67.23
N PRO A 497 51.01 86.51 68.40
CA PRO A 497 50.81 87.85 68.91
C PRO A 497 52.10 88.36 69.56
N ASP A 498 52.65 89.42 68.97
CA ASP A 498 53.56 90.37 69.60
C ASP A 498 52.73 91.41 70.36
N THR A 499 53.02 91.61 71.66
CA THR A 499 52.90 92.92 72.31
C THR A 499 53.86 92.99 73.51
N GLY A 500 55.05 93.56 73.27
CA GLY A 500 55.44 94.86 73.83
C GLY A 500 55.13 95.23 75.30
N THR A 501 56.22 95.33 76.06
CA THR A 501 56.60 96.38 77.05
C THR A 501 55.87 96.47 78.39
N GLY A 502 56.65 96.29 79.47
CA GLY A 502 56.24 96.49 80.85
C GLY A 502 56.25 97.94 81.31
N THR A 503 55.91 98.14 82.58
CA THR A 503 56.32 99.28 83.41
C THR A 503 56.24 98.86 84.87
N ASP A 504 57.38 99.00 85.53
CA ASP A 504 57.62 98.87 86.95
C ASP A 504 57.23 100.19 87.66
N THR A 505 56.78 100.11 88.91
CA THR A 505 57.05 101.12 89.97
C THR A 505 56.42 100.66 91.28
N GLY A 506 57.27 100.15 92.19
CA GLY A 506 56.92 99.92 93.58
C GLY A 506 56.77 101.22 94.38
N THR A 507 55.69 101.34 95.15
CA THR A 507 55.67 101.11 96.61
C THR A 507 54.32 101.54 97.19
N GLY A 508 53.64 100.63 97.87
CA GLY A 508 52.37 100.87 98.57
C GLY A 508 51.75 99.57 99.06
N THR A 509 51.85 99.36 100.37
CA THR A 509 51.43 98.20 101.18
C THR A 509 50.05 97.58 100.85
N ASN A 510 49.97 96.25 100.71
CA ASN A 510 49.26 95.35 101.66
C ASN A 510 49.23 93.87 101.22
N THR A 511 49.61 93.02 102.18
CA THR A 511 49.15 91.65 102.53
C THR A 511 48.75 90.62 101.45
N GLY A 512 49.51 89.50 101.44
CA GLY A 512 48.94 88.18 101.74
C GLY A 512 48.87 87.13 100.62
N THR A 513 49.91 86.27 100.57
CA THR A 513 49.87 84.78 100.46
C THR A 513 48.74 84.08 99.70
N SER A 514 49.09 83.17 98.77
CA SER A 514 49.06 81.70 99.00
C SER A 514 49.23 80.88 97.70
N THR A 515 49.76 79.68 97.91
CA THR A 515 50.12 78.54 97.06
C THR A 515 48.97 77.78 96.38
N GLY A 516 49.30 76.96 95.37
CA GLY A 516 48.61 75.69 95.04
C GLY A 516 48.34 75.45 93.55
N HIS A 517 49.01 74.46 92.91
CA HIS A 517 48.45 73.16 92.43
C HIS A 517 47.68 73.26 91.08
N GLU A 518 47.70 72.35 90.09
CA GLU A 518 48.28 71.02 89.89
C GLU A 518 48.16 70.62 88.39
N THR A 519 49.05 69.73 87.93
CA THR A 519 48.97 68.70 86.85
C THR A 519 48.25 68.88 85.50
N GLY A 520 48.95 68.43 84.45
CA GLY A 520 48.36 67.86 83.22
C GLY A 520 49.43 67.48 82.18
N LYS A 521 49.69 66.18 81.98
CA LYS A 521 50.84 65.59 81.28
C LYS A 521 50.44 64.97 79.93
N VAL A 522 51.16 65.32 78.85
CA VAL A 522 51.39 64.60 77.56
C VAL A 522 52.79 65.11 77.09
N PRO A 523 53.71 64.38 76.40
CA PRO A 523 53.42 63.57 75.21
C PRO A 523 54.27 62.32 74.87
N SER A 524 53.67 61.54 73.95
CA SER A 524 54.21 60.83 72.77
C SER A 524 55.71 60.46 72.68
N VAL A 525 56.01 59.24 72.21
CA VAL A 525 56.65 58.95 70.90
C VAL A 525 57.14 57.48 70.80
N THR A 526 56.67 56.82 69.73
CA THR A 526 57.18 55.69 68.89
C THR A 526 57.88 54.42 69.43
N GLY A 527 57.54 53.29 68.78
CA GLY A 527 58.56 52.41 68.17
C GLY A 527 58.38 50.88 68.25
N ARG A 528 57.80 50.27 67.19
CA ARG A 528 58.00 48.88 66.62
C ARG A 528 57.77 47.65 67.54
N PRO A 529 57.68 46.39 67.04
CA PRO A 529 57.73 45.88 65.65
C PRO A 529 56.64 44.87 65.24
N SER A 530 56.58 44.59 63.93
CA SER A 530 55.96 43.40 63.33
C SER A 530 56.68 42.12 63.78
N GLN A 531 55.91 41.13 64.22
CA GLN A 531 56.32 39.72 64.21
C GLN A 531 55.22 38.88 63.56
N SER A 532 55.66 38.09 62.60
CA SER A 532 54.96 37.01 61.91
C SER A 532 54.52 35.90 62.86
N ILE A 533 53.29 35.42 62.74
CA ILE A 533 52.90 34.10 63.25
C ILE A 533 52.03 33.42 62.18
N ASN A 534 52.60 32.36 61.60
CA ASN A 534 51.90 31.29 60.90
C ASN A 534 50.88 30.67 61.85
N GLN A 535 49.62 30.53 61.43
CA GLN A 535 48.80 29.42 61.89
C GLN A 535 47.70 29.08 60.89
N GLN A 536 47.80 27.84 60.40
CA GLN A 536 46.77 27.10 59.69
C GLN A 536 45.47 27.09 60.48
N THR A 537 44.34 27.23 59.80
CA THR A 537 43.03 26.86 60.33
C THR A 537 42.44 25.71 59.52
N PRO A 538 41.86 24.69 60.18
CA PRO A 538 41.42 23.46 59.52
C PRO A 538 39.98 23.54 59.00
N VAL A 539 39.69 22.66 58.06
CA VAL A 539 38.35 22.23 57.65
C VAL A 539 37.53 21.81 58.87
N LYS A 540 36.33 22.38 59.04
CA LYS A 540 35.21 21.66 59.67
C LYS A 540 33.84 22.21 59.27
N THR A 541 33.04 21.26 58.78
CA THR A 541 31.60 21.23 58.60
C THR A 541 30.80 21.68 59.81
N THR A 542 29.65 22.30 59.57
CA THR A 542 28.46 22.28 60.44
C THR A 542 27.22 22.36 59.54
N HIS A 543 26.46 21.27 59.41
CA HIS A 543 25.41 20.75 60.31
C HIS A 543 24.02 21.38 60.04
N GLN A 544 23.16 20.52 59.52
CA GLN A 544 21.70 20.60 59.56
C GLN A 544 21.17 20.81 60.98
N LEU A 545 19.97 21.40 61.06
CA LEU A 545 18.98 21.29 62.15
C LEU A 545 17.58 21.13 61.51
N PRO A 546 16.55 20.63 62.23
CA PRO A 546 15.78 19.47 61.81
C PRO A 546 14.26 19.71 61.58
N GLN A 547 13.62 18.65 61.07
CA GLN A 547 12.22 18.14 61.14
C GLN A 547 11.24 18.85 62.11
N THR A 548 9.91 18.84 61.90
CA THR A 548 9.02 17.66 61.84
C THR A 548 7.69 17.96 61.12
N GLY A 549 7.12 16.93 60.49
CA GLY A 549 5.72 16.93 60.06
C GLY A 549 4.76 16.58 61.21
N ASP A 550 3.47 16.80 60.96
CA ASP A 550 2.42 16.01 61.57
C ASP A 550 1.24 15.84 60.59
N THR A 551 0.74 14.62 60.60
CA THR A 551 -0.34 14.05 59.79
C THR A 551 -1.73 14.39 60.34
N SER A 552 -2.75 14.47 59.47
CA SER A 552 -4.08 13.86 59.72
C SER A 552 -4.93 13.80 58.45
N ALA A 553 -5.59 12.66 58.28
CA ALA A 553 -6.37 12.20 57.15
C ALA A 553 -7.74 12.91 57.01
N ASN A 554 -8.33 12.84 55.81
CA ASN A 554 -9.64 12.22 55.62
C ASN A 554 -9.98 12.03 54.14
N ASP A 555 -10.56 10.86 53.87
CA ASP A 555 -11.13 10.36 52.62
C ASP A 555 -12.17 11.30 51.99
N LEU A 556 -12.24 11.31 50.66
CA LEU A 556 -13.50 11.04 49.96
C LEU A 556 -13.26 10.62 48.51
N SER A 557 -13.69 9.39 48.25
CA SER A 557 -13.99 8.77 46.96
C SER A 557 -14.95 9.60 46.10
N ILE A 558 -14.70 9.72 44.80
CA ILE A 558 -15.77 9.74 43.79
C ILE A 558 -15.42 8.77 42.66
N VAL A 559 -16.17 7.68 42.70
CA VAL A 559 -16.39 6.70 41.64
C VAL A 559 -17.15 7.36 40.48
N GLY A 560 -16.70 7.06 39.26
CA GLY A 560 -17.53 6.70 38.10
C GLY A 560 -18.57 7.68 37.58
N LEU A 561 -18.44 8.03 36.29
CA LEU A 561 -19.60 8.13 35.41
C LEU A 561 -19.18 7.73 33.98
N ILE A 562 -19.52 6.47 33.68
CA ILE A 562 -19.78 5.97 32.34
C ILE A 562 -21.03 6.69 31.84
N LEU A 563 -21.00 7.24 30.62
CA LEU A 563 -22.21 7.45 29.83
C LEU A 563 -22.01 6.90 28.42
N THR A 564 -22.59 5.72 28.24
CA THR A 564 -23.06 5.16 26.99
C THR A 564 -24.41 5.77 26.62
N SER A 565 -24.55 6.20 25.36
CA SER A 565 -25.82 6.38 24.63
C SER A 565 -25.46 6.27 23.14
N ILE A 566 -25.60 5.13 22.46
CA ILE A 566 -26.83 4.43 22.01
C ILE A 566 -27.85 5.33 21.30
N ALA A 567 -28.02 4.99 20.01
CA ALA A 567 -29.21 5.04 19.17
C ALA A 567 -29.56 6.31 18.36
N SER A 568 -29.32 6.14 17.05
CA SER A 568 -30.26 6.32 15.92
C SER A 568 -30.86 7.71 15.65
N LEU A 569 -30.54 8.24 14.46
CA LEU A 569 -31.56 8.85 13.62
C LEU A 569 -31.35 8.47 12.16
N PHE A 570 -32.41 7.88 11.59
CA PHE A 570 -32.61 7.61 10.17
C PHE A 570 -32.57 8.91 9.34
N GLY A 571 -32.10 8.79 8.11
CA GLY A 571 -32.15 9.84 7.08
C GLY A 571 -32.01 9.24 5.69
N LEU A 572 -33.04 8.52 5.27
CA LEU A 572 -33.29 8.02 3.92
C LEU A 572 -33.70 9.19 2.99
N ALA A 573 -33.47 9.04 1.68
CA ALA A 573 -33.87 9.89 0.54
C ALA A 573 -32.78 10.87 0.02
N GLY A 574 -32.49 10.96 -1.28
CA GLY A 574 -33.22 10.43 -2.42
C GLY A 574 -32.42 10.45 -3.72
N VAL A 575 -32.67 9.38 -4.47
CA VAL A 575 -32.44 9.22 -5.90
C VAL A 575 -32.98 10.43 -6.67
N ARG A 576 -32.16 11.01 -7.55
CA ARG A 576 -32.64 11.73 -8.74
C ARG A 576 -31.90 11.22 -9.96
N ASN A 577 -32.56 10.27 -10.63
CA ASN A 577 -32.38 10.01 -12.05
C ASN A 577 -32.61 11.31 -12.82
N LYS A 578 -31.62 11.73 -13.62
CA LYS A 578 -31.83 12.71 -14.68
C LYS A 578 -31.71 11.97 -16.01
N LYS A 579 -32.87 11.72 -16.62
CA LYS A 579 -33.03 11.30 -18.02
C LYS A 579 -33.44 12.52 -18.84
N ARG A 580 -32.89 12.59 -20.07
CA ARG A 580 -33.23 13.45 -21.23
C ARG A 580 -32.82 14.93 -21.11
N SER A 581 -32.31 15.58 -22.15
CA SER A 581 -32.55 15.47 -23.60
C SER A 581 -31.31 15.84 -24.42
N GLU A 582 -31.34 15.40 -25.69
CA GLU A 582 -30.51 15.74 -26.88
C GLU A 582 -29.15 15.06 -27.04
#